data_AF-A0A359M3J9-F1
#
_entry.id   AF-A0A359M3J9-F1
#
_cell.length_a   1.000
_cell.length_b   1.000
_cell.length_c   1.000
_cell.angle_alpha   90.00
_cell.angle_beta   90.00
_cell.angle_gamma   90.00
#
_symmetry.space_group_name_H-M   'P 1'
#
loop_
_entity.id
_entity.type
_entity.pdbx_description
1 polymer ?
#
loop_
_entity_poly.entity_id
_entity_poly.type
_entity_poly.pdbx_seq_one_letter_code
_entity_poly.pdbx_strand_id
1 'polypeptide(L)'
;MRLARLTSIAALFALAGLAAEEALPPRPQPLEGVGIDEKLGQPVDLDLTFLNESGRPVTLRQYFAHGRPVILNLVYYSCPMLCNLVLNGQTAVLRELPWTPGEQFEVVTVSIDPTEQPELARAKKAVYLESYERPAPGWHFEESS
;
A
#
# COMPACT_ATOMS: atom_id res chain seq x y z
N MET A 1 15.64 -60.94 35.90
CA MET A 1 15.95 -61.55 34.60
C MET A 1 15.52 -60.56 33.52
N ARG A 2 16.50 -59.97 32.83
CA ARG A 2 16.42 -59.29 31.52
C ARG A 2 15.47 -58.08 31.37
N LEU A 3 16.07 -56.89 31.38
CA LEU A 3 16.37 -56.05 30.19
C LEU A 3 15.20 -55.08 29.94
N ALA A 4 15.32 -53.80 30.29
CA ALA A 4 16.10 -52.78 29.60
C ALA A 4 15.47 -52.35 28.26
N ARG A 5 15.51 -51.02 28.07
CA ARG A 5 15.39 -50.27 26.80
C ARG A 5 13.98 -49.79 26.45
N LEU A 6 13.58 -48.65 27.02
CA LEU A 6 12.61 -47.75 26.38
C LEU A 6 12.79 -46.27 26.79
N THR A 7 14.03 -45.86 27.09
CA THR A 7 14.38 -44.46 27.43
C THR A 7 15.25 -43.75 26.38
N SER A 8 15.28 -44.22 25.14
CA SER A 8 16.17 -43.66 24.09
C SER A 8 15.43 -43.26 22.80
N ILE A 9 14.41 -42.39 22.91
CA ILE A 9 13.89 -41.67 21.73
C ILE A 9 14.03 -40.14 21.87
N ALA A 10 14.27 -39.62 23.08
CA ALA A 10 14.37 -38.17 23.31
C ALA A 10 15.67 -37.50 22.83
N ALA A 11 16.69 -38.26 22.43
CA ALA A 11 18.02 -37.72 22.10
C ALA A 11 18.29 -37.51 20.60
N LEU A 12 17.41 -37.97 19.70
CA LEU A 12 17.69 -37.92 18.25
C LEU A 12 17.14 -36.69 17.52
N PHE A 13 16.34 -35.86 18.19
CA PHE A 13 15.74 -34.65 17.58
C PHE A 13 16.55 -33.36 17.82
N ALA A 14 17.71 -33.44 18.48
CA ALA A 14 18.50 -32.25 18.83
C ALA A 14 19.53 -31.82 17.76
N LEU A 15 19.68 -32.55 16.64
CA LEU A 15 20.72 -32.28 15.63
C LEU A 15 20.23 -31.67 14.30
N ALA A 16 18.93 -31.42 14.11
CA ALA A 16 18.39 -30.85 12.86
C ALA A 16 18.21 -29.33 12.90
N GLY A 17 18.77 -28.64 13.90
CA GLY A 17 18.57 -27.22 14.15
C GLY A 17 19.71 -26.29 13.70
N LEU A 18 20.71 -26.77 12.96
CA LEU A 18 21.60 -25.85 12.23
C LEU A 18 20.83 -25.34 11.02
N ALA A 19 19.98 -24.34 11.25
CA ALA A 19 19.54 -23.45 10.21
C ALA A 19 20.81 -22.92 9.51
N ALA A 20 20.97 -23.24 8.23
CA ALA A 20 21.85 -22.47 7.38
C ALA A 20 21.29 -21.06 7.37
N GLU A 21 21.92 -20.15 8.11
CA GLU A 21 21.72 -18.73 7.91
C GLU A 21 22.30 -18.44 6.51
N GLU A 22 21.44 -18.44 5.49
CA GLU A 22 21.80 -17.92 4.18
C GLU A 22 22.18 -16.46 4.37
N ALA A 23 23.49 -16.22 4.53
CA ALA A 23 24.03 -14.88 4.55
C ALA A 23 23.62 -14.21 3.23
N LEU A 24 22.79 -13.18 3.31
CA LEU A 24 22.40 -12.38 2.16
C LEU A 24 23.67 -11.95 1.41
N PRO A 25 23.71 -12.10 0.08
CA PRO A 25 24.88 -11.71 -0.70
C PRO A 25 25.24 -10.24 -0.41
N PRO A 26 26.53 -9.89 -0.37
CA PRO A 26 26.96 -8.52 -0.13
C PRO A 26 26.28 -7.59 -1.14
N ARG A 27 25.77 -6.45 -0.65
CA ARG A 27 25.11 -5.47 -1.50
C ARG A 27 26.06 -5.03 -2.63
N PRO A 28 25.60 -4.96 -3.89
CA PRO A 28 26.37 -4.36 -4.97
C PRO A 28 26.82 -2.95 -4.59
N GLN A 29 28.07 -2.57 -4.88
CA GLN A 29 28.58 -1.22 -4.62
C GLN A 29 27.65 -0.08 -5.11
N PRO A 30 26.96 -0.20 -6.26
CA PRO A 30 25.99 0.82 -6.70
C PRO A 30 24.78 1.03 -5.78
N LEU A 31 24.52 0.10 -4.84
CA LEU A 31 23.43 0.16 -3.87
C LEU A 31 23.94 0.52 -2.46
N GLU A 32 25.23 0.85 -2.30
CA GLU A 32 25.74 1.40 -1.06
C GLU A 32 25.07 2.75 -0.77
N GLY A 33 24.54 2.89 0.46
CA GLY A 33 23.75 4.07 0.85
C GLY A 33 22.29 4.07 0.37
N VAL A 34 21.88 3.11 -0.47
CA VAL A 34 20.46 2.93 -0.82
C VAL A 34 19.75 2.19 0.30
N GLY A 35 18.68 2.79 0.81
CA GLY A 35 17.86 2.28 1.90
C GLY A 35 16.59 3.11 2.07
N ILE A 36 15.77 2.73 3.05
CA ILE A 36 14.54 3.43 3.41
C ILE A 36 14.79 4.15 4.73
N ASP A 37 14.54 5.46 4.75
CA ASP A 37 14.47 6.26 5.98
C ASP A 37 13.01 6.35 6.43
N GLU A 38 12.63 5.54 7.42
CA GLU A 38 11.26 5.46 7.90
C GLU A 38 10.91 6.63 8.84
N LYS A 39 9.95 7.46 8.42
CA LYS A 39 9.46 8.62 9.18
C LYS A 39 8.11 8.36 9.85
N LEU A 40 7.98 7.22 10.54
CA LEU A 40 6.72 6.82 11.19
C LEU A 40 6.31 7.82 12.28
N GLY A 41 5.02 8.12 12.36
CA GLY A 41 4.46 9.09 13.31
C GLY A 41 4.74 10.55 12.97
N GLN A 42 5.54 10.85 11.94
CA GLN A 42 5.67 12.21 11.45
C GLN A 42 4.41 12.60 10.66
N PRO A 43 3.85 13.81 10.91
CA PRO A 43 2.69 14.27 10.18
C PRO A 43 3.06 14.55 8.72
N VAL A 44 2.15 14.21 7.81
CA VAL A 44 2.20 14.69 6.44
C VAL A 44 1.80 16.17 6.39
N ASP A 45 2.34 16.92 5.45
CA ASP A 45 1.93 18.30 5.22
C ASP A 45 0.52 18.32 4.63
N LEU A 46 -0.45 18.80 5.41
CA LEU A 46 -1.85 18.85 5.01
C LEU A 46 -2.17 20.04 4.10
N ASP A 47 -1.26 20.99 3.94
CA ASP A 47 -1.44 22.17 3.10
C ASP A 47 -0.97 21.93 1.64
N LEU A 48 -0.49 20.72 1.34
CA LEU A 48 -0.24 20.26 -0.03
C LEU A 48 -1.50 20.39 -0.89
N THR A 49 -1.32 20.97 -2.08
CA THR A 49 -2.39 21.24 -3.04
C THR A 49 -2.25 20.32 -4.25
N PHE A 50 -3.38 19.85 -4.76
CA PHE A 50 -3.49 18.96 -5.91
C PHE A 50 -4.64 19.43 -6.82
N LEU A 51 -4.71 18.86 -8.02
CA LEU A 51 -5.90 18.97 -8.86
C LEU A 51 -6.71 17.67 -8.76
N ASN A 52 -8.00 17.76 -8.48
CA ASN A 52 -8.85 16.59 -8.49
C ASN A 52 -9.22 16.14 -9.92
N GLU A 53 -9.98 15.06 -10.03
CA GLU A 53 -10.41 14.49 -11.31
C GLU A 53 -11.31 15.41 -12.17
N SER A 54 -11.78 16.52 -11.59
CA SER A 54 -12.54 17.58 -12.27
C SER A 54 -11.67 18.81 -12.59
N GLY A 55 -10.36 18.73 -12.36
CA GLY A 55 -9.41 19.83 -12.55
C GLY A 55 -9.53 20.94 -11.50
N ARG A 56 -10.15 20.69 -10.34
CA ARG A 56 -10.30 21.69 -9.29
C ARG A 56 -9.17 21.59 -8.29
N PRO A 57 -8.60 22.73 -7.84
CA PRO A 57 -7.65 22.74 -6.74
C PRO A 57 -8.27 22.21 -5.46
N VAL A 58 -7.59 21.27 -4.81
CA VAL A 58 -7.95 20.71 -3.51
C VAL A 58 -6.71 20.64 -2.62
N THR A 59 -6.90 20.70 -1.30
CA THR A 59 -5.81 20.56 -0.32
C THR A 59 -5.93 19.22 0.38
N LEU A 60 -4.80 18.58 0.71
CA LEU A 60 -4.79 17.29 1.40
C LEU A 60 -5.64 17.31 2.69
N ARG A 61 -5.63 18.41 3.42
CA ARG A 61 -6.45 18.68 4.62
C ARG A 61 -7.93 18.34 4.45
N GLN A 62 -8.51 18.51 3.27
CA GLN A 62 -9.94 18.29 3.02
C GLN A 62 -10.33 16.83 3.28
N TYR A 63 -9.45 15.88 2.98
CA TYR A 63 -9.68 14.45 3.20
C TYR A 63 -9.58 14.03 4.67
N PHE A 64 -9.00 14.87 5.54
CA PHE A 64 -8.88 14.61 6.98
C PHE A 64 -9.99 15.28 7.80
N ALA A 65 -10.85 16.10 7.17
CA ALA A 65 -11.83 16.94 7.86
C ALA A 65 -12.89 16.15 8.66
N HIS A 66 -13.17 14.90 8.26
CA HIS A 66 -14.18 14.05 8.89
C HIS A 66 -13.65 13.21 10.06
N GLY A 67 -12.36 13.34 10.42
CA GLY A 67 -11.75 12.55 11.49
C GLY A 67 -11.65 11.05 11.18
N ARG A 68 -11.71 10.68 9.89
CA ARG A 68 -11.60 9.30 9.41
C ARG A 68 -10.16 8.96 9.06
N PRO A 69 -9.73 7.69 9.21
CA PRO A 69 -8.47 7.22 8.64
C PRO A 69 -8.43 7.45 7.13
N VAL A 70 -7.24 7.76 6.61
CA VAL A 70 -7.01 8.00 5.17
C VAL A 70 -6.01 6.98 4.66
N ILE A 71 -6.39 6.23 3.63
CA ILE A 71 -5.48 5.39 2.85
C ILE A 71 -4.93 6.24 1.71
N LEU A 72 -3.63 6.54 1.73
CA LEU A 72 -2.97 7.35 0.71
C LEU A 72 -2.19 6.45 -0.25
N ASN A 73 -2.54 6.47 -1.53
CA ASN A 73 -1.80 5.80 -2.59
C ASN A 73 -1.03 6.83 -3.41
N LEU A 74 0.29 6.62 -3.59
CA LEU A 74 1.11 7.39 -4.51
C LEU A 74 1.38 6.53 -5.74
N VAL A 75 0.89 6.94 -6.90
CA VAL A 75 0.91 6.14 -8.12
C VAL A 75 1.27 6.97 -9.35
N TYR A 76 1.41 6.30 -10.48
CA TYR A 76 1.37 6.90 -11.82
C TYR A 76 0.15 6.28 -12.51
N TYR A 77 -0.80 7.08 -12.99
CA TYR A 77 -2.00 6.55 -13.61
C TYR A 77 -1.70 5.86 -14.96
N SER A 78 -0.67 6.32 -15.67
CA SER A 78 -0.20 5.76 -16.93
C SER A 78 0.67 4.51 -16.76
N CYS A 79 1.16 4.21 -15.53
CA CYS A 79 2.04 3.07 -15.29
C CYS A 79 1.28 1.74 -15.42
N PRO A 80 1.64 0.87 -16.38
CA PRO A 80 0.83 -0.31 -16.71
C PRO A 80 1.01 -1.47 -15.73
N MET A 81 2.09 -1.47 -14.93
CA MET A 81 2.51 -2.65 -14.15
C MET A 81 2.26 -2.47 -12.66
N LEU A 82 3.22 -1.86 -11.94
CA LEU A 82 3.23 -1.87 -10.48
C LEU A 82 2.10 -1.04 -9.88
N CYS A 83 1.79 0.11 -10.48
CA CYS A 83 0.70 0.96 -9.99
C CYS A 83 -0.66 0.25 -10.10
N ASN A 84 -0.90 -0.43 -11.23
CA ASN A 84 -2.09 -1.25 -11.39
C ASN A 84 -2.11 -2.44 -10.41
N LEU A 85 -0.98 -3.09 -10.15
CA LEU A 85 -0.90 -4.18 -9.17
C LEU A 85 -1.32 -3.70 -7.76
N VAL A 86 -0.79 -2.56 -7.32
CA VAL A 86 -1.11 -1.97 -6.01
C VAL A 86 -2.60 -1.63 -5.91
N LEU A 87 -3.14 -0.92 -6.91
CA LEU A 87 -4.53 -0.49 -6.90
C LEU A 87 -5.50 -1.68 -7.04
N ASN A 88 -5.15 -2.71 -7.83
CA ASN A 88 -5.94 -3.94 -7.93
C ASN A 88 -5.95 -4.71 -6.60
N GLY A 89 -4.80 -4.84 -5.94
CA GLY A 89 -4.69 -5.47 -4.63
C GLY A 89 -5.49 -4.74 -3.57
N GLN A 90 -5.41 -3.41 -3.53
CA GLN A 90 -6.25 -2.58 -2.68
C GLN A 90 -7.73 -2.82 -2.96
N THR A 91 -8.16 -2.75 -4.22
CA THR A 91 -9.57 -2.95 -4.60
C THR A 91 -10.07 -4.32 -4.16
N ALA A 92 -9.27 -5.37 -4.31
CA ALA A 92 -9.62 -6.72 -3.84
C ALA A 92 -9.87 -6.74 -2.32
N VAL A 93 -8.96 -6.20 -1.53
CA VAL A 93 -9.11 -6.11 -0.06
C VAL A 93 -10.33 -5.25 0.32
N LEU A 94 -10.53 -4.10 -0.32
CA LEU A 94 -11.67 -3.22 -0.03
C LEU A 94 -13.02 -3.90 -0.29
N ARG A 95 -13.11 -4.86 -1.22
CA ARG A 95 -14.35 -5.63 -1.46
C ARG A 95 -14.66 -6.59 -0.32
N GLU A 96 -13.64 -7.13 0.32
CA GLU A 96 -13.78 -8.06 1.45
C GLU A 96 -14.15 -7.35 2.75
N LEU A 97 -13.90 -6.04 2.85
CA LEU A 97 -14.22 -5.26 4.02
C LEU A 97 -15.72 -4.88 4.06
N PRO A 98 -16.36 -4.94 5.25
CA PRO A 98 -17.74 -4.47 5.41
C PRO A 98 -17.85 -2.94 5.40
N TRP A 99 -16.73 -2.22 5.41
CA TRP A 99 -16.68 -0.76 5.40
C TRP A 99 -16.76 -0.19 3.99
N THR A 100 -17.15 1.08 3.91
CA THR A 100 -17.38 1.85 2.70
C THR A 100 -16.48 3.09 2.71
N PRO A 101 -15.69 3.34 1.63
CA PRO A 101 -14.95 4.59 1.48
C PRO A 101 -15.90 5.80 1.56
N GLY A 102 -15.61 6.76 2.43
CA GLY A 102 -16.42 7.94 2.70
C GLY A 102 -17.44 7.76 3.83
N GLU A 103 -17.50 6.58 4.47
CA GLU A 103 -18.23 6.34 5.71
C GLU A 103 -17.27 6.09 6.87
N GLN A 104 -16.37 5.11 6.74
CA GLN A 104 -15.43 4.73 7.81
C GLN A 104 -13.98 5.17 7.54
N PHE A 105 -13.58 5.32 6.28
CA PHE A 105 -12.23 5.75 5.87
C PHE A 105 -12.29 6.50 4.54
N GLU A 106 -11.27 7.30 4.24
CA GLU A 106 -11.05 7.85 2.89
C GLU A 106 -10.00 7.04 2.14
N VAL A 107 -10.10 7.02 0.81
CA VAL A 107 -9.03 6.58 -0.08
C VAL A 107 -8.65 7.75 -0.96
N VAL A 108 -7.39 8.18 -0.88
CA VAL A 108 -6.85 9.27 -1.69
C VAL A 108 -5.75 8.68 -2.55
N THR A 109 -6.00 8.60 -3.85
CA THR A 109 -5.00 8.19 -4.83
C THR A 109 -4.43 9.44 -5.47
N VAL A 110 -3.12 9.62 -5.44
CA VAL A 110 -2.44 10.81 -5.96
C VAL A 110 -1.43 10.37 -7.00
N SER A 111 -1.47 11.01 -8.18
CA SER A 111 -0.37 10.87 -9.13
C SER A 111 0.87 11.61 -8.63
N ILE A 112 2.02 10.97 -8.73
CA ILE A 112 3.33 11.60 -8.52
C ILE A 112 4.03 11.93 -9.85
N ASP A 113 3.31 11.81 -10.98
CA ASP A 113 3.76 12.27 -12.28
C ASP A 113 3.30 13.71 -12.54
N PRO A 114 4.22 14.70 -12.65
CA PRO A 114 3.82 16.07 -12.95
C PRO A 114 3.36 16.25 -14.41
N THR A 115 3.44 15.21 -15.25
CA THR A 115 3.00 15.25 -16.65
C THR A 115 1.60 14.67 -16.86
N GLU A 116 1.04 14.01 -15.84
CA GLU A 116 -0.33 13.51 -15.87
C GLU A 116 -1.35 14.65 -15.67
N GLN A 117 -2.55 14.45 -16.20
CA GLN A 117 -3.58 15.48 -16.29
C GLN A 117 -4.90 14.97 -15.74
N PRO A 118 -5.80 15.84 -15.22
CA PRO A 118 -7.03 15.43 -14.53
C PRO A 118 -7.92 14.45 -15.28
N GLU A 119 -7.87 14.46 -16.62
CA GLU A 119 -8.57 13.50 -17.46
C GLU A 119 -8.15 12.06 -17.19
N LEU A 120 -6.87 11.82 -16.87
CA LEU A 120 -6.31 10.52 -16.58
C LEU A 120 -6.70 10.03 -15.18
N ALA A 121 -6.62 10.88 -14.14
CA ALA A 121 -7.22 10.62 -12.83
C ALA A 121 -8.69 10.20 -12.97
N ARG A 122 -9.48 10.97 -13.73
CA ARG A 122 -10.91 10.68 -13.96
C ARG A 122 -11.13 9.34 -14.64
N ALA A 123 -10.35 9.05 -15.68
CA ALA A 123 -10.44 7.78 -16.39
C ALA A 123 -10.06 6.60 -15.47
N LYS A 124 -9.01 6.75 -14.66
CA LYS A 124 -8.58 5.72 -13.72
C LYS A 124 -9.59 5.50 -12.61
N LYS A 125 -10.15 6.57 -12.05
CA LYS A 125 -11.25 6.53 -11.07
C LYS A 125 -12.44 5.73 -11.59
N ALA A 126 -12.88 6.01 -12.82
CA ALA A 126 -14.01 5.32 -13.42
C ALA A 126 -13.80 3.80 -13.49
N VAL A 127 -12.61 3.35 -13.92
CA VAL A 127 -12.25 1.92 -14.00
C VAL A 127 -12.32 1.25 -12.62
N TYR A 128 -11.76 1.88 -11.59
CA TYR A 128 -11.75 1.28 -10.24
C TYR A 128 -13.12 1.30 -9.57
N LEU A 129 -13.91 2.36 -9.76
CA LEU A 129 -15.28 2.41 -9.24
C LEU A 129 -16.19 1.39 -9.91
N GLU A 130 -16.07 1.20 -11.23
CA GLU A 130 -16.78 0.15 -11.96
C GLU A 130 -16.41 -1.23 -11.42
N SER A 131 -15.10 -1.48 -11.23
CA SER A 131 -14.62 -2.74 -10.68
C SER A 131 -15.09 -2.96 -9.23
N TYR A 132 -15.13 -1.91 -8.39
CA TYR A 132 -15.44 -2.04 -6.96
C TYR A 132 -16.88 -2.49 -6.67
N GLU A 133 -17.82 -2.26 -7.60
CA GLU A 133 -19.22 -2.74 -7.56
C GLU A 133 -20.05 -2.28 -6.33
N ARG A 134 -19.54 -1.30 -5.57
CA ARG A 134 -20.17 -0.72 -4.38
C ARG A 134 -20.03 0.80 -4.39
N PRO A 135 -20.89 1.55 -3.67
CA PRO A 135 -20.67 2.97 -3.46
C PRO A 135 -19.32 3.24 -2.80
N ALA A 136 -18.58 4.24 -3.29
CA ALA A 136 -17.32 4.69 -2.70
C ALA A 136 -17.21 6.23 -2.78
N PRO A 137 -18.08 6.99 -2.11
CA PRO A 137 -18.07 8.45 -2.14
C PRO A 137 -16.77 9.07 -1.60
N GLY A 138 -16.02 8.34 -0.77
CA GLY A 138 -14.73 8.77 -0.23
C GLY A 138 -13.51 8.23 -0.98
N TRP A 139 -13.66 7.87 -2.27
CA TRP A 139 -12.53 7.46 -3.11
C TRP A 139 -12.18 8.56 -4.11
N HIS A 140 -11.06 9.22 -3.85
CA HIS A 140 -10.59 10.42 -4.53
C HIS A 140 -9.35 10.12 -5.37
N PHE A 141 -9.23 10.82 -6.50
CA PHE A 141 -8.16 10.65 -7.48
C PHE A 141 -7.65 12.02 -7.87
N GLU A 142 -6.40 12.29 -7.50
CA GLU A 142 -5.76 13.59 -7.58
C GLU A 142 -4.54 13.54 -8.51
N GLU A 143 -4.23 14.67 -9.12
CA GLU A 143 -3.03 14.91 -9.89
C GLU A 143 -2.12 15.88 -9.13
N SER A 144 -0.82 15.60 -9.13
CA SER A 144 0.18 16.57 -8.69
C SER A 144 0.17 17.79 -9.61
N SER A 145 -0.09 18.96 -9.06
CA SER A 145 -0.04 20.25 -9.77
C SER A 145 1.38 20.71 -10.07
#